data_AF-A0A517XMV0-F1
#
_entry.id   AF-A0A517XMV0-F1
#
_cell.length_a   1.000
_cell.length_b   1.000
_cell.length_c   1.000
_cell.angle_alpha   90.00
_cell.angle_beta   90.00
_cell.angle_gamma   90.00
#
_symmetry.space_group_name_H-M   'P 1'
#
loop_
_entity.id
_entity.type
_entity.pdbx_description
1 polymer ?
#
loop_
_entity_poly.entity_id
_entity_poly.type
_entity_poly.pdbx_seq_one_letter_code
_entity_poly.pdbx_strand_id
1 'polypeptide(L)'
;MRLAVAVVLFASAARADEPSRLSVVTAKSQPAIESVSVYRAVAQAREARAKAIVTATKLDQPITLPDRGPFTFFVTPKGGKQVVVGQVVTVEPGKTHTIKLVEKLGVVDVFRRDDSPRVGRIVVTDPFDAGPDEKGHVAVQSANDFRVEMLVPEGDYAVWVVPENGARAVRVADRIRVLAGRIVRVD
;
A
#
# COMPACT_ATOMS: atom_id res chain seq x y z
N MET A 1 -61.66 39.06 11.32
CA MET A 1 -60.63 38.10 11.77
C MET A 1 -60.03 37.43 10.54
N ARG A 2 -58.77 37.72 10.20
CA ARG A 2 -58.07 37.10 9.07
C ARG A 2 -57.10 36.07 9.64
N LEU A 3 -57.33 34.80 9.32
CA LEU A 3 -56.51 33.65 9.69
C LEU A 3 -55.29 33.64 8.77
N ALA A 4 -54.08 33.82 9.31
CA ALA A 4 -52.84 33.65 8.57
C ALA A 4 -52.36 32.21 8.74
N VAL A 5 -52.38 31.43 7.65
CA VAL A 5 -51.81 30.08 7.60
C VAL A 5 -50.32 30.22 7.30
N ALA A 6 -49.48 29.94 8.30
CA ALA A 6 -48.04 29.85 8.12
C ALA A 6 -47.69 28.48 7.51
N VAL A 7 -47.37 28.48 6.21
CA VAL A 7 -46.81 27.31 5.54
C VAL A 7 -45.35 27.19 5.96
N VAL A 8 -45.05 26.25 6.86
CA VAL A 8 -43.68 25.86 7.21
C VAL A 8 -43.15 25.00 6.07
N LEU A 9 -42.38 25.63 5.18
CA LEU A 9 -41.56 24.93 4.19
C LEU A 9 -40.45 24.18 4.93
N PHE A 10 -40.65 22.89 5.18
CA PHE A 10 -39.55 21.96 5.46
C PHE A 10 -38.71 21.83 4.19
N ALA A 11 -37.71 22.71 4.04
CA ALA A 11 -36.63 22.48 3.10
C ALA A 11 -35.82 21.28 3.62
N SER A 12 -36.16 20.07 3.16
CA SER A 12 -35.23 18.95 3.19
C SER A 12 -33.99 19.39 2.42
N ALA A 13 -32.93 19.76 3.13
CA ALA A 13 -31.63 19.97 2.53
C ALA A 13 -31.22 18.66 1.88
N ALA A 14 -31.45 18.54 0.57
CA ALA A 14 -30.77 17.56 -0.25
C ALA A 14 -29.28 17.81 0.00
N ARG A 15 -28.62 16.91 0.75
CA ARG A 15 -27.17 16.88 0.80
C ARG A 15 -26.73 16.84 -0.64
N ALA A 16 -26.14 17.92 -1.13
CA ALA A 16 -25.39 17.91 -2.36
C ALA A 16 -24.44 16.70 -2.32
N ASP A 17 -24.25 16.01 -3.44
CA ASP A 17 -23.30 14.92 -3.60
C ASP A 17 -21.89 15.44 -3.29
N GLU A 18 -21.57 15.57 -2.01
CA GLU A 18 -20.23 15.89 -1.57
C GLU A 18 -19.33 14.73 -1.99
N PRO A 19 -18.18 15.02 -2.63
CA PRO A 19 -17.35 13.95 -3.14
C PRO A 19 -16.80 13.13 -1.98
N SER A 20 -16.83 11.80 -2.13
CA SER A 20 -16.13 10.87 -1.25
C SER A 20 -14.64 11.17 -1.26
N ARG A 21 -13.97 11.00 -0.11
CA ARG A 21 -12.52 11.27 0.02
C ARG A 21 -11.78 10.08 0.61
N LEU A 22 -10.50 9.98 0.28
CA LEU A 22 -9.56 9.04 0.86
C LEU A 22 -8.45 9.81 1.59
N SER A 23 -8.24 9.52 2.87
CA SER A 23 -7.11 10.02 3.64
C SER A 23 -6.17 8.86 3.94
N VAL A 24 -4.89 9.01 3.60
CA VAL A 24 -3.85 8.02 3.90
C VAL A 24 -2.94 8.59 4.97
N VAL A 25 -2.87 7.91 6.12
CA VAL A 25 -2.08 8.34 7.28
C VAL A 25 -0.85 7.45 7.38
N THR A 26 0.32 8.07 7.27
CA THR A 26 1.63 7.42 7.42
C THR A 26 2.13 7.51 8.86
N ALA A 27 3.02 6.61 9.26
CA ALA A 27 3.73 6.67 10.54
C ALA A 27 5.22 6.95 10.33
N LYS A 28 5.89 7.57 11.31
CA LYS A 28 7.34 7.83 11.27
C LYS A 28 8.20 6.57 11.18
N SER A 29 7.66 5.44 11.63
CA SER A 29 8.32 4.13 11.60
C SER A 29 8.17 3.41 10.26
N GLN A 30 7.62 4.06 9.23
CA GLN A 30 7.44 3.52 7.90
C GLN A 30 8.28 4.33 6.91
N PRO A 31 8.74 3.71 5.81
CA PRO A 31 9.43 4.43 4.76
C PRO A 31 8.52 5.53 4.17
N ALA A 32 9.17 6.55 3.62
CA ALA A 32 8.46 7.62 2.92
C ALA A 32 7.62 7.03 1.77
N ILE A 33 6.36 7.47 1.67
CA ILE A 33 5.45 7.06 0.59
C ILE A 33 5.53 8.08 -0.54
N GLU A 34 5.82 7.62 -1.75
CA GLU A 34 5.90 8.48 -2.94
C GLU A 34 4.53 8.75 -3.56
N SER A 35 3.64 7.75 -3.53
CA SER A 35 2.32 7.88 -4.12
C SER A 35 1.28 6.92 -3.53
N VAL A 36 0.02 7.32 -3.68
CA VAL A 36 -1.17 6.49 -3.49
C VAL A 36 -1.87 6.38 -4.85
N SER A 37 -2.20 5.16 -5.24
CA SER A 37 -2.93 4.88 -6.49
C SER A 37 -4.25 4.18 -6.18
N VAL A 38 -5.29 4.65 -6.86
CA VAL A 38 -6.65 4.14 -6.74
C VAL A 38 -7.07 3.50 -8.04
N TYR A 39 -7.54 2.26 -7.96
CA TYR A 39 -8.05 1.49 -9.09
C TYR A 39 -9.49 1.08 -8.82
N ARG A 40 -10.26 0.77 -9.87
CA ARG A 40 -11.51 0.04 -9.69
C ARG A 40 -11.18 -1.31 -9.09
N ALA A 41 -11.98 -1.75 -8.13
CA ALA A 41 -11.88 -3.12 -7.66
C ALA A 41 -12.22 -4.06 -8.82
N VAL A 42 -11.27 -4.92 -9.17
CA VAL A 42 -11.48 -6.10 -10.02
C VAL A 42 -11.40 -7.34 -9.13
N ALA A 43 -12.07 -8.42 -9.52
CA ALA A 43 -12.18 -9.63 -8.71
C ALA A 43 -10.81 -10.23 -8.30
N GLN A 44 -9.73 -9.91 -9.04
CA GLN A 44 -8.36 -10.33 -8.71
C GLN A 44 -7.39 -9.15 -8.81
N ALA A 45 -6.67 -8.83 -7.72
CA ALA A 45 -5.67 -7.76 -7.69
C ALA A 45 -4.54 -7.93 -8.74
N ARG A 46 -4.29 -9.17 -9.20
CA ARG A 46 -3.32 -9.49 -10.26
C ARG A 46 -3.75 -9.02 -11.66
N GLU A 47 -5.05 -8.82 -11.88
CA GLU A 47 -5.63 -8.30 -13.13
C GLU A 47 -5.74 -6.77 -13.15
N ALA A 48 -5.38 -6.09 -12.06
CA ALA A 48 -5.44 -4.63 -11.93
C ALA A 48 -4.38 -3.88 -12.77
N ARG A 49 -4.02 -4.41 -13.95
CA ARG A 49 -3.29 -3.69 -15.01
C ARG A 49 -4.12 -2.57 -15.66
N ALA A 50 -5.32 -2.30 -15.15
CA ALA A 50 -6.08 -1.11 -15.49
C ALA A 50 -5.28 0.16 -15.15
N LYS A 51 -5.45 1.23 -15.92
CA LYS A 51 -4.90 2.54 -15.60
C LYS A 51 -5.47 3.01 -14.26
N ALA A 52 -4.61 3.51 -13.36
CA ALA A 52 -5.07 4.12 -12.11
C ALA A 52 -6.06 5.24 -12.41
N ILE A 53 -7.18 5.27 -11.68
CA ILE A 53 -8.21 6.32 -11.84
C ILE A 53 -7.74 7.61 -11.17
N VAL A 54 -7.04 7.46 -10.04
CA VAL A 54 -6.42 8.56 -9.31
C VAL A 54 -5.05 8.12 -8.85
N THR A 55 -4.05 8.98 -9.07
CA THR A 55 -2.73 8.85 -8.46
C THR A 55 -2.43 10.16 -7.75
N ALA A 56 -2.15 10.08 -6.45
CA ALA A 56 -1.81 11.23 -5.62
C ALA A 56 -0.38 11.07 -5.09
N THR A 57 0.42 12.13 -5.20
CA THR A 57 1.78 12.21 -4.63
C THR A 57 1.84 13.14 -3.41
N LYS A 58 0.80 13.96 -3.22
CA LYS A 58 0.62 14.82 -2.05
C LYS A 58 -0.30 14.12 -1.07
N LEU A 59 0.26 13.64 0.03
CA LEU A 59 -0.46 12.82 1.02
C LEU A 59 -0.93 13.62 2.24
N ASP A 60 -0.60 14.90 2.28
CA ASP A 60 -1.05 15.87 3.29
C ASP A 60 -2.51 16.31 3.10
N GLN A 61 -3.12 15.95 1.96
CA GLN A 61 -4.49 16.31 1.62
C GLN A 61 -5.33 15.07 1.33
N PRO A 62 -6.62 15.06 1.73
CA PRO A 62 -7.54 14.01 1.31
C PRO A 62 -7.67 13.97 -0.21
N ILE A 63 -7.61 12.76 -0.76
CA ILE A 63 -7.72 12.46 -2.18
C ILE A 63 -9.21 12.36 -2.53
N THR A 64 -9.68 13.20 -3.43
CA THR A 64 -11.06 13.14 -3.95
C THR A 64 -11.26 11.88 -4.78
N LEU A 65 -12.28 11.10 -4.45
CA LEU A 65 -12.67 9.91 -5.22
C LEU A 65 -13.75 10.29 -6.25
N PRO A 66 -13.73 9.65 -7.44
CA PRO A 66 -14.64 10.01 -8.53
C PRO A 66 -16.09 9.58 -8.28
N ASP A 67 -16.30 8.52 -7.48
CA ASP A 67 -17.62 8.05 -7.05
C ASP A 67 -17.49 7.15 -5.81
N ARG A 68 -18.51 6.33 -5.54
CA ARG A 68 -18.61 5.47 -4.35
C ARG A 68 -17.72 4.21 -4.38
N GLY A 69 -17.20 3.81 -5.54
CA GLY A 69 -16.45 2.55 -5.69
C GLY A 69 -17.32 1.38 -6.17
N PRO A 70 -16.83 0.12 -6.07
CA PRO A 70 -15.72 -0.33 -5.23
C PRO A 70 -14.32 -0.02 -5.78
N PHE A 71 -13.38 0.22 -4.88
CA PHE A 71 -11.98 0.56 -5.20
C PHE A 71 -10.97 -0.41 -4.57
N THR A 72 -9.81 -0.50 -5.21
CA THR A 72 -8.60 -1.07 -4.63
C THR A 72 -7.56 0.04 -4.49
N PHE A 73 -7.00 0.17 -3.29
CA PHE A 73 -6.02 1.18 -2.93
C PHE A 73 -4.65 0.56 -2.81
N PHE A 74 -3.68 1.25 -3.40
CA PHE A 74 -2.29 0.88 -3.30
C PHE A 74 -1.44 2.07 -2.85
N VAL A 75 -0.32 1.77 -2.20
CA VAL A 75 0.71 2.74 -1.84
C VAL A 75 2.05 2.31 -2.42
N THR A 76 2.86 3.28 -2.83
CA THR A 76 4.21 3.04 -3.35
C THR A 76 5.22 3.67 -2.39
N PRO A 77 5.98 2.89 -1.61
CA PRO A 77 7.08 3.40 -0.81
C PRO A 77 8.25 3.83 -1.70
N LYS A 78 9.04 4.78 -1.22
CA LYS A 78 10.24 5.27 -1.90
C LYS A 78 11.23 4.15 -2.15
N GLY A 79 11.58 3.96 -3.43
CA GLY A 79 12.52 2.91 -3.85
C GLY A 79 11.97 1.48 -3.77
N GLY A 80 10.67 1.31 -3.51
CA GLY A 80 10.00 0.01 -3.47
C GLY A 80 8.89 -0.15 -4.50
N LYS A 81 8.23 -1.29 -4.45
CA LYS A 81 7.07 -1.67 -5.25
C LYS A 81 5.77 -1.26 -4.57
N GLN A 82 4.77 -1.05 -5.41
CA GLN A 82 3.40 -0.79 -5.00
C GLN A 82 2.82 -1.94 -4.15
N VAL A 83 2.17 -1.60 -3.04
CA VAL A 83 1.58 -2.53 -2.06
C VAL A 83 0.11 -2.22 -1.86
N VAL A 84 -0.72 -3.26 -1.82
CA VAL A 84 -2.16 -3.13 -1.60
C VAL A 84 -2.46 -2.83 -0.12
N VAL A 85 -3.34 -1.85 0.14
CA VAL A 85 -3.71 -1.41 1.50
C VAL A 85 -5.21 -1.43 1.76
N GLY A 86 -6.02 -1.61 0.71
CA GLY A 86 -7.46 -1.81 0.80
C GLY A 86 -7.98 -2.42 -0.49
N GLN A 87 -8.88 -3.39 -0.38
CA GLN A 87 -9.49 -4.08 -1.52
C GLN A 87 -11.01 -4.01 -1.42
N VAL A 88 -11.67 -3.85 -2.56
CA VAL A 88 -13.14 -3.83 -2.68
C VAL A 88 -13.78 -2.84 -1.70
N VAL A 89 -13.20 -1.64 -1.58
CA VAL A 89 -13.65 -0.62 -0.64
C VAL A 89 -14.68 0.30 -1.30
N THR A 90 -15.84 0.43 -0.67
CA THR A 90 -16.88 1.39 -1.06
C THR A 90 -16.87 2.55 -0.07
N VAL A 91 -16.89 3.79 -0.57
CA VAL A 91 -16.87 5.01 0.25
C VAL A 91 -18.14 5.82 -0.01
N GLU A 92 -18.96 5.97 1.03
CA GLU A 92 -20.18 6.76 0.95
C GLU A 92 -19.90 8.24 0.59
N PRO A 93 -20.79 8.91 -0.16
CA PRO A 93 -20.64 10.33 -0.49
C PRO A 93 -20.53 11.20 0.77
N GLY A 94 -19.75 12.26 0.66
CA GLY A 94 -19.44 13.17 1.77
C GLY A 94 -18.61 12.57 2.89
N LYS A 95 -18.27 11.27 2.84
CA LYS A 95 -17.41 10.63 3.84
C LYS A 95 -15.96 10.57 3.39
N THR A 96 -15.08 10.69 4.39
CA THR A 96 -13.65 10.44 4.23
C THR A 96 -13.32 9.06 4.76
N HIS A 97 -12.89 8.16 3.88
CA HIS A 97 -12.31 6.88 4.28
C HIS A 97 -10.86 7.10 4.68
N THR A 98 -10.50 6.67 5.90
CA THR A 98 -9.13 6.85 6.42
C THR A 98 -8.41 5.51 6.46
N ILE A 99 -7.25 5.43 5.81
CA ILE A 99 -6.36 4.27 5.86
C ILE A 99 -5.12 4.67 6.65
N LYS A 100 -4.94 4.07 7.82
CA LYS A 100 -3.69 4.18 8.58
C LYS A 100 -2.79 3.05 8.16
N LEU A 101 -1.66 3.38 7.53
CA LEU A 101 -0.76 2.38 6.99
C LEU A 101 -0.15 1.50 8.09
N VAL A 102 0.08 2.04 9.27
CA VAL A 102 0.62 1.31 10.43
C VAL A 102 -0.32 0.19 10.91
N GLU A 103 -1.63 0.29 10.63
CA GLU A 103 -2.60 -0.74 10.99
C GLU A 103 -2.74 -1.83 9.90
N LYS A 104 -2.06 -1.66 8.76
CA LYS A 104 -2.19 -2.54 7.59
C LYS A 104 -0.88 -3.18 7.15
N LEU A 105 0.23 -2.51 7.36
CA LEU A 105 1.53 -2.88 6.82
C LEU A 105 2.58 -2.97 7.93
N GLY A 106 3.48 -3.93 7.80
CA GLY A 106 4.74 -3.99 8.54
C GLY A 106 5.91 -3.59 7.67
N VAL A 107 7.08 -3.44 8.30
CA VAL A 107 8.33 -3.06 7.64
C VAL A 107 9.32 -4.22 7.74
N VAL A 108 9.96 -4.54 6.63
CA VAL A 108 11.15 -5.40 6.57
C VAL A 108 12.36 -4.51 6.36
N ASP A 109 13.29 -4.57 7.30
CA ASP A 109 14.55 -3.84 7.32
C ASP A 109 15.69 -4.86 7.24
N VAL A 110 16.51 -4.78 6.20
CA VAL A 110 17.55 -5.77 5.92
C VAL A 110 18.91 -5.11 6.06
N PHE A 111 19.71 -5.60 6.99
CA PHE A 111 21.02 -5.05 7.27
C PHE A 111 22.07 -5.63 6.33
N ARG A 112 23.05 -4.78 6.00
CA ARG A 112 24.25 -5.21 5.29
C ARG A 112 25.27 -5.69 6.32
N ARG A 113 25.78 -6.92 6.17
CA ARG A 113 26.98 -7.36 6.91
C ARG A 113 28.23 -6.76 6.26
N ASP A 114 29.27 -6.49 7.05
CA ASP A 114 30.48 -5.79 6.60
C ASP A 114 31.18 -6.47 5.40
N ASP A 115 31.05 -7.79 5.29
CA ASP A 115 31.61 -8.64 4.23
C ASP A 115 30.64 -8.90 3.06
N SER A 116 29.42 -8.38 3.12
CA SER A 116 28.41 -8.65 2.10
C SER A 116 28.76 -7.99 0.77
N PRO A 117 28.59 -8.71 -0.36
CA PRO A 117 28.78 -8.15 -1.70
C PRO A 117 27.83 -6.96 -1.91
N ARG A 118 28.14 -6.12 -2.91
CA ARG A 118 27.20 -5.07 -3.32
C ARG A 118 25.88 -5.72 -3.71
N VAL A 119 24.80 -5.21 -3.13
CA VAL A 119 23.45 -5.68 -3.44
C VAL A 119 22.99 -5.03 -4.73
N GLY A 120 22.54 -5.85 -5.67
CA GLY A 120 21.79 -5.36 -6.82
C GLY A 120 20.32 -5.18 -6.46
N ARG A 121 19.76 -6.14 -5.69
CA ARG A 121 18.38 -6.11 -5.25
C ARG A 121 18.14 -6.98 -4.01
N ILE A 122 17.29 -6.52 -3.11
CA ILE A 122 16.71 -7.28 -2.00
C ILE A 122 15.28 -7.62 -2.38
N VAL A 123 14.84 -8.85 -2.12
CA VAL A 123 13.52 -9.34 -2.52
C VAL A 123 12.83 -10.02 -1.35
N VAL A 124 11.60 -9.59 -1.07
CA VAL A 124 10.70 -10.25 -0.10
C VAL A 124 9.67 -11.06 -0.88
N THR A 125 9.47 -12.31 -0.49
CA THR A 125 8.68 -13.30 -1.23
C THR A 125 7.81 -14.11 -0.30
N ASP A 126 6.86 -14.85 -0.87
CA ASP A 126 6.23 -15.95 -0.13
C ASP A 126 7.31 -16.92 0.40
N PRO A 127 7.17 -17.50 1.61
CA PRO A 127 8.16 -18.41 2.19
C PRO A 127 8.44 -19.65 1.33
N PHE A 128 7.46 -20.07 0.52
CA PHE A 128 7.55 -21.23 -0.35
C PHE A 128 7.94 -20.88 -1.79
N ASP A 129 8.17 -19.59 -2.10
CA ASP A 129 8.69 -19.17 -3.39
C ASP A 129 10.14 -19.66 -3.56
N ALA A 130 10.43 -20.23 -4.73
CA ALA A 130 11.73 -20.84 -5.04
C ALA A 130 12.86 -19.82 -5.22
N GLY A 131 12.53 -18.53 -5.36
CA GLY A 131 13.44 -17.41 -5.30
C GLY A 131 13.64 -16.67 -6.63
N PRO A 132 14.38 -15.54 -6.60
CA PRO A 132 14.48 -14.61 -7.74
C PRO A 132 15.10 -15.17 -9.02
N ASP A 133 15.85 -16.27 -8.94
CA ASP A 133 16.51 -16.90 -10.07
C ASP A 133 15.60 -17.89 -10.81
N GLU A 134 14.42 -18.21 -10.24
CA GLU A 134 13.51 -19.22 -10.76
C GLU A 134 12.40 -18.63 -11.62
N LYS A 135 11.97 -19.40 -12.63
CA LYS A 135 10.90 -18.97 -13.53
C LYS A 135 9.57 -18.92 -12.78
N GLY A 136 8.86 -17.80 -12.92
CA GLY A 136 7.55 -17.61 -12.29
C GLY A 136 7.63 -17.04 -10.87
N HIS A 137 8.83 -16.73 -10.39
CA HIS A 137 9.06 -15.98 -9.15
C HIS A 137 8.21 -14.70 -9.06
N VAL A 138 7.62 -14.46 -7.89
CA VAL A 138 6.83 -13.25 -7.61
C VAL A 138 7.32 -12.58 -6.34
N ALA A 139 8.00 -11.46 -6.52
CA ALA A 139 8.33 -10.58 -5.42
C ALA A 139 7.07 -9.90 -4.84
N VAL A 140 6.87 -10.05 -3.54
CA VAL A 140 5.90 -9.25 -2.76
C VAL A 140 6.41 -7.81 -2.66
N GLN A 141 7.71 -7.66 -2.41
CA GLN A 141 8.38 -6.37 -2.31
C GLN A 141 9.84 -6.52 -2.78
N SER A 142 10.44 -5.43 -3.22
CA SER A 142 11.87 -5.39 -3.53
C SER A 142 12.46 -4.01 -3.34
N ALA A 143 13.72 -3.98 -2.95
CA ALA A 143 14.54 -2.78 -2.80
C ALA A 143 15.84 -2.93 -3.60
N ASN A 144 16.45 -1.83 -4.03
CA ASN A 144 17.73 -1.86 -4.76
C ASN A 144 18.95 -1.58 -3.85
N ASP A 145 18.73 -1.34 -2.56
CA ASP A 145 19.76 -1.02 -1.56
C ASP A 145 19.28 -1.47 -0.17
N PHE A 146 20.21 -1.84 0.72
CA PHE A 146 19.96 -2.16 2.14
C PHE A 146 19.38 -0.99 2.93
N ARG A 147 19.58 0.26 2.48
CA ARG A 147 19.02 1.46 3.14
C ARG A 147 17.53 1.66 2.89
N VAL A 148 16.93 0.86 2.00
CA VAL A 148 15.52 1.01 1.63
C VAL A 148 14.70 0.01 2.44
N GLU A 149 13.95 0.54 3.40
CA GLU A 149 12.94 -0.21 4.14
C GLU A 149 11.80 -0.65 3.22
N MET A 150 11.38 -1.90 3.36
CA MET A 150 10.37 -2.52 2.50
C MET A 150 9.05 -2.65 3.24
N LEU A 151 7.98 -2.05 2.70
CA LEU A 151 6.63 -2.26 3.22
C LEU A 151 6.00 -3.53 2.66
N VAL A 152 5.40 -4.33 3.54
CA VAL A 152 4.65 -5.54 3.19
C VAL A 152 3.38 -5.65 4.04
N PRO A 153 2.35 -6.36 3.55
CA PRO A 153 1.22 -6.76 4.39
C PRO A 153 1.67 -7.61 5.58
N GLU A 154 0.79 -7.78 6.56
CA GLU A 154 1.03 -8.79 7.60
C GLU A 154 1.08 -10.19 6.96
N GLY A 155 2.08 -10.99 7.35
CA GLY A 155 2.28 -12.32 6.80
C GLY A 155 3.61 -12.95 7.20
N ASP A 156 3.85 -14.14 6.65
CA ASP A 156 5.14 -14.80 6.69
C ASP A 156 5.85 -14.61 5.36
N TYR A 157 7.16 -14.36 5.37
CA TYR A 157 7.93 -14.12 4.15
C TYR A 157 9.31 -14.76 4.17
N ALA A 158 9.86 -15.04 2.99
CA ALA A 158 11.29 -15.27 2.81
C ALA A 158 11.96 -13.99 2.28
N VAL A 159 13.24 -13.82 2.61
CA VAL A 159 14.05 -12.67 2.18
C VAL A 159 15.27 -13.16 1.43
N TRP A 160 15.52 -12.52 0.30
CA TRP A 160 16.60 -12.85 -0.61
C TRP A 160 17.44 -11.62 -0.92
N VAL A 161 18.74 -11.83 -1.10
CA VAL A 161 19.69 -10.84 -1.59
C VAL A 161 20.17 -11.32 -2.96
N VAL A 162 19.97 -10.48 -3.97
CA VAL A 162 20.48 -10.66 -5.33
C VAL A 162 21.73 -9.78 -5.47
N PRO A 163 22.93 -10.38 -5.56
CA PRO A 163 24.17 -9.64 -5.74
C PRO A 163 24.21 -8.85 -7.06
N GLU A 164 24.85 -7.68 -7.05
CA GLU A 164 25.00 -6.84 -8.24
C GLU A 164 25.92 -7.48 -9.30
N ASN A 165 26.84 -8.33 -8.88
CA ASN A 165 27.83 -8.99 -9.74
C ASN A 165 27.27 -10.18 -10.56
N GLY A 166 25.96 -10.43 -10.50
CA GLY A 166 25.31 -11.54 -11.22
C GLY A 166 25.52 -12.92 -10.59
N ALA A 167 26.08 -12.99 -9.38
CA ALA A 167 26.06 -14.23 -8.61
C ALA A 167 24.61 -14.63 -8.25
N ARG A 168 24.42 -15.92 -7.90
CA ARG A 168 23.10 -16.46 -7.54
C ARG A 168 22.50 -15.70 -6.36
N ALA A 169 21.18 -15.57 -6.37
CA ALA A 169 20.44 -15.03 -5.26
C ALA A 169 20.66 -15.89 -4.01
N VAL A 170 20.89 -15.23 -2.87
CA VAL A 170 21.10 -15.87 -1.57
C VAL A 170 19.86 -15.64 -0.74
N ARG A 171 19.27 -16.72 -0.22
CA ARG A 171 18.21 -16.61 0.78
C ARG A 171 18.86 -16.26 2.12
N VAL A 172 18.53 -15.10 2.66
CA VAL A 172 19.08 -14.61 3.94
C VAL A 172 18.13 -14.89 5.11
N ALA A 173 16.84 -15.09 4.83
CA ALA A 173 15.90 -15.60 5.82
C ALA A 173 14.84 -16.49 5.16
N ASP A 174 14.60 -17.67 5.75
CA ASP A 174 13.62 -18.64 5.27
C ASP A 174 12.18 -18.27 5.61
N ARG A 175 11.97 -17.75 6.82
CA ARG A 175 10.63 -17.40 7.30
C ARG A 175 10.71 -16.32 8.37
N ILE A 176 10.32 -15.11 8.00
CA ILE A 176 10.11 -14.00 8.92
C ILE A 176 8.61 -13.76 9.08
N ARG A 177 8.15 -13.57 10.32
CA ARG A 177 6.78 -13.13 10.62
C ARG A 177 6.75 -11.61 10.69
N VAL A 178 6.06 -10.97 9.76
CA VAL A 178 5.86 -9.52 9.75
C VAL A 178 4.46 -9.20 10.23
N LEU A 179 4.34 -8.36 11.25
CA LEU A 179 3.07 -7.88 11.79
C LEU A 179 2.82 -6.44 11.40
N ALA A 180 1.56 -6.04 11.27
CA ALA A 180 1.21 -4.65 11.01
C ALA A 180 1.78 -3.72 12.10
N GLY A 181 2.39 -2.62 11.68
CA GLY A 181 2.97 -1.62 12.57
C GLY A 181 4.25 -2.05 13.28
N ARG A 182 4.79 -3.22 12.95
CA ARG A 182 6.08 -3.70 13.46
C ARG A 182 7.15 -3.62 12.39
N ILE A 183 8.39 -3.47 12.85
CA ILE A 183 9.60 -3.57 12.04
C ILE A 183 10.24 -4.93 12.35
N VAL A 184 10.54 -5.69 11.31
CA VAL A 184 11.30 -6.94 11.39
C VAL A 184 12.66 -6.70 10.77
N ARG A 185 13.71 -6.95 11.54
CA ARG A 185 15.09 -6.84 11.08
C ARG A 185 15.61 -8.19 10.63
N VAL A 186 16.32 -8.20 9.51
CA VAL A 186 16.96 -9.37 8.92
C VAL A 186 18.43 -9.08 8.72
N ASP A 187 19.27 -9.96 9.23
CA ASP A 187 20.74 -9.83 9.22
C ASP A 187 21.41 -10.78 8.22
#